data_AF-A0A392UCL0-F1
#
_entry.id   AF-A0A392UCL0-F1
#
_cell.length_a   1.000
_cell.length_b   1.000
_cell.length_c   1.000
_cell.angle_alpha   90.00
_cell.angle_beta   90.00
_cell.angle_gamma   90.00
#
_symmetry.space_group_name_H-M   'P 1'
#
loop_
_entity.id
_entity.type
_entity.pdbx_description
1 polymer ?
#
loop_
_entity_poly.entity_id
_entity_poly.type
_entity_poly.pdbx_seq_one_letter_code
_entity_poly.pdbx_strand_id
1 'polypeptide(L)' 'MEKLVLSNEGRETDCKVDENGIIRYRGRVCVPDVPELKKMVLEEGHRSGLSIHSGVTKMYQDLKKLFWWP' A
#
# COMPACT_ATOMS: atom_id res chain seq x y z
N MET A 1 -14.89 -19.09 10.97
CA MET A 1 -14.31 -17.86 10.43
C MET A 1 -12.96 -17.67 11.08
N GLU A 2 -11.91 -17.80 10.29
CA GLU A 2 -10.55 -17.99 10.75
C GLU A 2 -10.03 -16.70 11.40
N LYS A 3 -9.69 -16.80 12.70
CA LYS A 3 -8.99 -15.76 13.43
C LYS A 3 -7.59 -15.61 12.84
N LEU A 4 -7.30 -14.49 12.18
CA LEU A 4 -5.93 -14.02 12.04
C LEU A 4 -5.53 -13.38 13.37
N VAL A 5 -5.03 -14.20 14.29
CA VAL A 5 -4.35 -13.77 15.50
C VAL A 5 -2.98 -13.25 15.08
N LEU A 6 -2.81 -11.92 15.07
CA LEU A 6 -1.50 -11.29 15.06
C LEU A 6 -1.12 -10.98 16.51
N SER A 7 -0.47 -11.94 17.16
CA SER A 7 0.27 -11.68 18.41
C SER A 7 1.70 -11.28 18.06
N ASN A 8 2.15 -10.12 18.54
CA ASN A 8 3.46 -9.95 19.15
C ASN A 8 3.57 -8.60 19.89
N GLU A 9 4.23 -8.69 21.04
CA GLU A 9 4.41 -7.70 22.10
C GLU A 9 5.06 -6.37 21.67
N GLY A 10 4.64 -5.28 22.34
CA GLY A 10 5.60 -4.30 22.87
C GLY A 10 6.08 -3.14 21.98
N ARG A 11 5.50 -2.86 20.81
CA ARG A 11 5.71 -1.60 20.07
C ARG A 11 4.38 -1.18 19.49
N GLU A 12 3.88 0.00 19.84
CA GLU A 12 2.68 0.60 19.28
C GLU A 12 2.69 0.42 17.75
N THR A 13 1.91 -0.54 17.27
CA THR A 13 1.88 -0.92 15.87
C THR A 13 1.19 0.22 15.15
N ASP A 14 1.94 1.02 14.40
CA ASP A 14 1.39 2.12 13.59
C ASP A 14 0.57 1.61 12.37
N CYS A 15 0.01 0.40 12.50
CA CYS A 15 -0.95 -0.22 11.62
C CYS A 15 -2.36 0.06 12.17
N LYS A 16 -3.18 0.76 11.39
CA LYS A 16 -4.58 1.05 11.73
C LYS A 16 -5.49 0.49 10.64
N VAL A 17 -6.66 -0.01 11.03
CA VAL A 17 -7.71 -0.40 10.10
C VAL A 17 -8.74 0.72 10.08
N ASP A 18 -9.09 1.24 8.90
CA ASP A 18 -10.16 2.24 8.77
C ASP A 18 -11.56 1.61 8.69
N GLU A 19 -12.60 2.44 8.64
CA GLU A 19 -14.00 2.01 8.59
C GLU A 19 -14.34 1.15 7.36
N ASN A 20 -13.50 1.22 6.31
CA ASN A 20 -13.64 0.44 5.09
C ASN A 20 -12.86 -0.89 5.15
N GLY A 21 -12.25 -1.21 6.29
CA GLY A 21 -11.41 -2.40 6.45
C GLY A 21 -10.03 -2.28 5.83
N ILE A 22 -9.58 -1.09 5.43
CA ILE A 22 -8.27 -0.88 4.81
C ILE A 22 -7.20 -0.75 5.89
N ILE A 23 -6.16 -1.58 5.80
CA ILE A 23 -4.99 -1.51 6.67
C ILE A 23 -4.08 -0.37 6.19
N ARG A 24 -3.70 0.51 7.12
CA ARG A 24 -2.75 1.62 6.87
C ARG A 24 -1.58 1.54 7.82
N TYR A 25 -0.36 1.61 7.31
CA TYR A 25 0.88 1.71 8.09
C TYR A 25 1.53 3.08 7.91
N ARG A 26 1.73 3.83 9.01
CA ARG A 26 2.26 5.21 8.94
C ARG A 26 1.46 6.11 8.00
N GLY A 27 0.13 5.97 8.01
CA GLY A 27 -0.79 6.71 7.13
C GLY A 27 -0.86 6.22 5.68
N ARG A 28 -0.03 5.23 5.28
CA ARG A 28 0.00 4.66 3.92
C ARG A 28 -0.82 3.39 3.82
N VAL A 29 -1.53 3.20 2.71
CA VAL A 29 -2.32 1.98 2.46
C VAL A 29 -1.39 0.78 2.31
N CYS A 30 -1.60 -0.26 3.11
CA CYS A 30 -0.84 -1.49 3.01
C CYS A 30 -1.30 -2.31 1.80
N VAL A 31 -0.38 -2.56 0.88
CA VAL A 31 -0.58 -3.47 -0.24
C VAL A 31 -0.07 -4.85 0.19
N PRO A 32 -0.91 -5.89 0.16
CA PRO A 32 -0.47 -7.27 0.42
C PRO A 32 0.69 -7.67 -0.49
N ASP A 33 1.51 -8.63 -0.06
CA ASP A 33 2.59 -9.17 -0.88
C ASP A 33 2.05 -10.16 -1.93
N VAL A 34 1.20 -9.63 -2.81
CA VAL A 34 0.56 -10.34 -3.92
C VAL A 34 1.01 -9.65 -5.20
N PRO A 35 1.83 -10.31 -6.05
CA PRO A 35 2.38 -9.73 -7.27
C PRO A 35 1.33 -9.09 -8.17
N GLU A 36 0.17 -9.72 -8.29
CA GLU A 36 -0.96 -9.26 -9.12
C GLU A 36 -1.52 -7.94 -8.62
N LEU A 37 -1.68 -7.77 -7.30
CA LEU A 37 -2.15 -6.50 -6.71
C LEU A 37 -1.12 -5.39 -6.89
N LYS A 38 0.17 -5.68 -6.66
CA LYS A 38 1.26 -4.73 -6.91
C LYS A 38 1.27 -4.29 -8.38
N LYS A 39 1.08 -5.22 -9.31
CA LYS A 39 0.98 -4.95 -10.74
C LYS A 39 -0.21 -4.06 -11.08
N MET A 40 -1.40 -4.37 -10.55
CA MET A 40 -2.61 -3.56 -10.78
C MET A 40 -2.43 -2.11 -10.30
N VAL A 41 -1.81 -1.90 -9.15
CA VAL A 41 -1.53 -0.54 -8.63
C VAL A 41 -0.57 0.22 -9.55
N LEU A 42 0.48 -0.44 -10.05
CA LEU A 42 1.44 0.17 -10.98
C LEU A 42 0.79 0.49 -12.34
N GLU A 43 -0.05 -0.41 -12.86
CA GLU A 43 -0.77 -0.22 -14.13
C GLU A 43 -1.80 0.90 -14.03
N GLU A 44 -2.53 0.98 -12.91
CA GLU A 44 -3.43 2.12 -12.64
C GLU A 44 -2.63 3.41 -12.50
N GLY A 45 -1.51 3.39 -11.78
CA GLY A 45 -0.60 4.54 -11.67
C GLY A 45 -0.12 5.03 -13.04
N HIS A 46 0.22 4.11 -13.95
CA HIS A 46 0.68 4.46 -15.29
C HIS A 46 -0.43 5.02 -16.18
N ARG A 47 -1.66 4.49 -16.06
CA ARG A 47 -2.84 5.00 -16.75
C ARG A 47 -3.32 6.34 -16.18
N SER A 48 -3.17 6.53 -14.88
CA SER A 48 -3.39 7.81 -14.22
C SER A 48 -2.32 8.79 -14.67
N GLY A 49 -2.61 10.08 -14.68
CA GLY A 49 -1.69 11.11 -15.17
C GLY A 49 -0.33 11.20 -14.45
N LEU A 50 -0.07 10.35 -13.45
CA LEU A 50 1.19 10.24 -12.73
C LEU A 50 2.39 9.93 -13.64
N SER A 51 2.18 9.32 -14.81
CA SER A 51 3.27 9.02 -15.76
C SER A 51 3.50 10.09 -16.84
N ILE A 52 2.67 11.13 -16.93
CA ILE A 52 2.62 12.03 -18.11
C ILE A 52 3.85 12.95 -18.25
N HIS A 53 4.60 13.20 -17.17
CA HIS A 53 5.67 14.23 -17.22
C HIS A 53 7.00 13.82 -16.59
N SER A 54 7.09 12.68 -15.92
CA SER A 54 8.26 12.37 -15.10
C SER A 54 8.76 10.93 -15.21
N GLY A 55 8.19 10.17 -16.13
CA GLY A 55 8.52 8.76 -16.34
C GLY A 55 8.12 7.86 -15.17
N VAL A 56 8.33 6.56 -15.37
CA VAL A 56 7.94 5.49 -14.44
C VAL A 56 8.60 5.62 -13.06
N THR A 57 9.79 6.22 -12.97
CA THR A 57 10.53 6.39 -11.71
C THR A 57 9.83 7.33 -10.75
N LYS A 58 9.38 8.49 -11.22
CA LYS A 58 8.67 9.45 -10.36
C LYS A 58 7.27 8.95 -10.00
N MET A 59 6.57 8.31 -10.94
CA MET A 59 5.31 7.63 -10.64
C MET A 59 5.47 6.64 -9.49
N TYR A 60 6.51 5.79 -9.53
CA TYR A 60 6.78 4.84 -8.46
C TYR A 60 7.08 5.52 -7.11
N GLN A 61 7.84 6.61 -7.12
CA GLN A 61 8.11 7.41 -5.92
C GLN A 61 6.84 8.04 -5.34
N ASP A 62 5.94 8.52 -6.19
CA ASP A 62 4.67 9.10 -5.76
C ASP A 62 3.72 8.02 -5.21
N LEU A 63 3.66 6.85 -5.84
CA LEU A 63 2.94 5.69 -5.30
C LEU A 63 3.48 5.26 -3.94
N LYS A 64 4.81 5.26 -3.72
CA LYS A 64 5.43 4.95 -2.41
C LYS A 64 5.06 5.91 -1.28
N LYS A 65 4.58 7.11 -1.59
CA LYS A 65 4.07 8.07 -0.59
C LYS A 65 2.67 7.68 -0.11
N LEU A 66 1.89 6.99 -0.95
CA LEU A 66 0.50 6.61 -0.68
C LEU A 66 0.40 5.16 -0.20
N PHE A 67 1.24 4.28 -0.73
CA PHE A 67 1.23 2.86 -0.48
C PHE A 67 2.45 2.41 0.31
N TRP A 68 2.23 1.42 1.18
CA TRP A 68 3.26 0.66 1.84
C TRP A 68 3.22 -0.77 1.32
N TRP A 69 4.38 -1.33 1.00
CA TRP A 69 4.56 -2.74 0.68
C TRP A 69 5.84 -3.24 1.38
N PRO A 70 5.89 -4.51 1.82
CA PRO A 70 7.10 -5.13 2.36
C PRO A 70 8.15 -5.35 1.26
#